data_AF-A0A2G5V478-F1
#
_entry.id   AF-A0A2G5V478-F1
#
_cell.length_a   1.000
_cell.length_b   1.000
_cell.length_c   1.000
_cell.angle_alpha   90.00
_cell.angle_beta   90.00
_cell.angle_gamma   90.00
#
_symmetry.space_group_name_H-M   'P 1'
#
loop_
_entity.id
_entity.type
_entity.pdbx_description
1 polymer ?
#
loop_
_entity_poly.entity_id
_entity_poly.type
_entity_poly.pdbx_seq_one_letter_code
_entity_poly.pdbx_strand_id
1 'polypeptide(L)'
;MSGLISDQAFWNPVNSENAERYHLVKMTGIQEPVLPRWIVLWLFVSGMICTYDVAYTMNRPFTNDPASPRANLLFGGWALYSSVDRHYLTTNDIFTCSTGRVMLLECLLNFIAIGLAAARNRHGLLLAFTSNIMVLWKTILFFSVFLGQPEGHLPPMNPNKSVWSKFMIFWVPNGVWIIMPTVVLFALWNKLALPPKISEKYWEASNKCRGDLSFEDQKKVALD
;
A
#
# COMPACT_ATOMS: atom_id res chain seq x y z
N MET A 1 -6.00 27.05 49.56
CA MET A 1 -5.28 27.30 48.28
C MET A 1 -5.12 25.94 47.60
N SER A 2 -6.10 25.48 46.82
CA SER A 2 -6.29 25.76 45.39
C SER A 2 -5.04 25.38 44.57
N GLY A 3 -5.04 24.44 43.63
CA GLY A 3 -6.17 23.74 43.04
C GLY A 3 -5.75 22.42 42.36
N LEU A 4 -6.69 21.48 42.39
CA LEU A 4 -6.76 20.35 41.49
C LEU A 4 -7.21 20.88 40.13
N ILE A 5 -6.28 20.96 39.18
CA ILE A 5 -6.61 21.16 37.78
C ILE A 5 -7.21 19.85 37.28
N SER A 6 -8.44 19.93 36.81
CA SER A 6 -9.22 18.82 36.29
C SER A 6 -8.68 18.36 34.93
N ASP A 7 -8.01 17.22 34.89
CA ASP A 7 -7.58 16.53 33.66
C ASP A 7 -8.73 15.81 32.91
N GLN A 8 -9.99 16.22 33.13
CA GLN A 8 -11.16 15.58 32.51
C GLN A 8 -11.66 16.23 31.21
N ALA A 9 -10.97 17.25 30.67
CA ALA A 9 -11.50 18.03 29.57
C ALA A 9 -10.90 17.75 28.17
N PHE A 10 -9.90 16.86 28.02
CA PHE A 10 -9.09 16.85 26.78
C PHE A 10 -9.27 15.65 25.82
N TRP A 11 -10.07 14.63 26.14
CA TRP A 11 -10.24 13.46 25.25
C TRP A 11 -11.67 12.94 25.16
N ASN A 12 -12.60 13.78 24.72
CA ASN A 12 -13.87 13.27 24.19
C ASN A 12 -14.27 14.01 22.90
N PRO A 13 -14.10 13.33 21.76
CA PRO A 13 -15.14 13.37 20.76
C PRO A 13 -15.40 11.95 20.26
N VAL A 14 -16.09 11.14 21.06
CA VAL A 14 -17.10 10.27 20.43
C VAL A 14 -18.20 11.22 19.96
N ASN A 15 -18.01 11.80 18.76
CA ASN A 15 -19.01 12.64 18.10
C ASN A 15 -20.35 11.91 18.16
N SER A 16 -21.41 12.60 18.56
CA SER A 16 -22.79 12.12 18.48
C SER A 16 -23.12 11.53 17.11
N GLU A 17 -22.49 12.05 16.06
CA GLU A 17 -22.53 11.54 14.68
C GLU A 17 -22.01 10.10 14.51
N ASN A 18 -20.95 9.72 15.24
CA ASN A 18 -20.45 8.35 15.25
C ASN A 18 -21.41 7.42 16.00
N ALA A 19 -21.99 7.89 17.11
CA ALA A 19 -22.98 7.13 17.88
C ALA A 19 -24.27 6.89 17.06
N GLU A 20 -24.76 7.89 16.33
CA GLU A 20 -25.89 7.73 15.40
C GLU A 20 -25.57 6.77 14.26
N ARG A 21 -24.35 6.83 13.68
CA ARG A 21 -23.89 5.83 12.70
C ARG A 21 -23.91 4.41 13.28
N TYR A 22 -23.44 4.22 14.51
CA TYR A 22 -23.49 2.92 15.18
C TYR A 22 -24.92 2.39 15.32
N HIS A 23 -25.88 3.25 15.68
CA HIS A 23 -27.29 2.86 15.80
C HIS A 23 -27.93 2.55 14.44
N LEU A 24 -27.67 3.33 13.40
CA LEU A 24 -28.17 3.10 12.04
C LEU A 24 -27.60 1.82 11.40
N VAL A 25 -26.31 1.54 11.60
CA VAL A 25 -25.67 0.29 11.15
C VAL A 25 -26.32 -0.93 11.81
N LYS A 26 -26.64 -0.82 13.11
CA LYS A 26 -27.31 -1.89 13.86
C LYS A 26 -28.76 -2.12 13.41
N MET A 27 -29.47 -1.08 12.95
CA MET A 27 -30.85 -1.18 12.46
C MET A 27 -30.96 -1.64 11.00
N THR A 28 -29.97 -1.33 10.15
CA THR A 28 -30.00 -1.64 8.71
C THR A 28 -29.36 -2.99 8.37
N GLY A 29 -28.62 -3.61 9.28
CA GLY A 29 -27.86 -4.84 9.03
C GLY A 29 -26.68 -4.66 8.06
N ILE A 30 -26.39 -3.43 7.62
CA ILE A 30 -25.32 -3.12 6.67
C ILE A 30 -23.99 -3.12 7.43
N GLN A 31 -23.28 -4.24 7.41
CA GLN A 31 -21.92 -4.31 7.95
C GLN A 31 -20.94 -3.49 7.10
N GLU A 32 -20.22 -2.59 7.77
CA GLU A 32 -19.16 -1.81 7.12
C GLU A 32 -18.09 -2.72 6.49
N PRO A 33 -17.60 -2.38 5.29
CA PRO A 33 -16.51 -3.13 4.67
C PRO A 33 -15.22 -2.98 5.47
N VAL A 34 -14.43 -4.06 5.56
CA VAL A 34 -13.14 -4.08 6.26
C VAL A 34 -12.22 -3.00 5.71
N LEU A 35 -12.15 -2.90 4.37
CA LEU A 35 -11.43 -1.86 3.65
C LEU A 35 -12.40 -0.92 2.94
N PRO A 36 -12.16 0.40 2.97
CA PRO A 36 -12.83 1.34 2.07
C PRO A 36 -12.68 0.90 0.60
N ARG A 37 -13.74 1.07 -0.20
CA ARG A 37 -13.79 0.62 -1.61
C ARG A 37 -12.67 1.21 -2.47
N TRP A 38 -12.29 2.47 -2.22
CA TRP A 38 -11.21 3.12 -2.94
C TRP A 38 -9.84 2.51 -2.62
N ILE A 39 -9.63 1.98 -1.41
CA ILE A 39 -8.40 1.26 -1.03
C ILE A 39 -8.37 -0.09 -1.76
N VAL A 40 -9.49 -0.80 -1.81
CA VAL A 40 -9.59 -2.06 -2.59
C VAL A 40 -9.26 -1.80 -4.07
N LEU A 41 -9.82 -0.73 -4.65
CA LEU A 41 -9.53 -0.33 -6.02
C LEU A 41 -8.05 0.03 -6.21
N TRP A 42 -7.46 0.79 -5.29
CA TRP A 42 -6.04 1.12 -5.31
C TRP A 42 -5.16 -0.12 -5.25
N LEU A 43 -5.40 -1.06 -4.33
CA LEU A 43 -4.64 -2.31 -4.21
C LEU A 43 -4.72 -3.13 -5.50
N PHE A 44 -5.90 -3.18 -6.13
CA PHE A 44 -6.11 -3.90 -7.38
C PHE A 44 -5.36 -3.25 -8.54
N VAL A 45 -5.58 -1.94 -8.76
CA VAL A 45 -4.96 -1.19 -9.86
C VAL A 45 -3.44 -1.17 -9.70
N SER A 46 -2.94 -0.92 -8.49
CA SER A 46 -1.51 -0.94 -8.20
C SER A 46 -0.89 -2.31 -8.44
N GLY A 47 -1.54 -3.40 -7.96
CA GLY A 47 -1.10 -4.76 -8.22
C GLY A 47 -1.03 -5.08 -9.72
N MET A 48 -2.00 -4.64 -10.51
CA MET A 48 -1.99 -4.82 -11.96
C MET A 48 -0.86 -4.04 -12.65
N ILE A 49 -0.71 -2.75 -12.33
CA ILE A 49 0.33 -1.89 -12.92
C ILE A 49 1.72 -2.41 -12.56
N CYS A 50 1.95 -2.77 -11.29
CA CYS A 50 3.23 -3.29 -10.83
C CYS A 50 3.54 -4.67 -11.43
N THR A 51 2.55 -5.56 -11.56
CA THR A 51 2.75 -6.84 -12.26
C THR A 51 3.16 -6.60 -13.72
N TYR A 52 2.53 -5.62 -14.36
CA TYR A 52 2.84 -5.25 -15.73
C TYR A 52 4.23 -4.61 -15.88
N ASP A 53 4.65 -3.82 -14.89
CA ASP A 53 6.01 -3.27 -14.79
C ASP A 53 7.08 -4.36 -14.67
N VAL A 54 6.85 -5.37 -13.81
CA VAL A 54 7.76 -6.52 -13.71
C VAL A 54 7.81 -7.30 -15.01
N ALA A 55 6.66 -7.50 -15.68
CA ALA A 55 6.62 -8.16 -16.97
C ALA A 55 7.45 -7.40 -18.02
N TYR A 56 7.39 -6.07 -18.03
CA TYR A 56 8.25 -5.25 -18.90
C TYR A 56 9.72 -5.45 -18.57
N THR A 57 10.10 -5.28 -17.31
CA THR A 57 11.52 -5.20 -16.90
C THR A 57 12.24 -6.55 -16.91
N MET A 58 11.56 -7.64 -16.55
CA MET A 58 12.13 -9.00 -16.50
C MET A 58 12.26 -9.67 -17.86
N ASN A 59 11.44 -9.27 -18.85
CA ASN A 59 11.45 -9.89 -20.18
C ASN A 59 12.25 -9.08 -21.20
N ARG A 60 13.06 -8.12 -20.76
CA ARG A 60 14.04 -7.47 -21.65
C ARG A 60 15.09 -8.51 -22.11
N PRO A 61 15.58 -8.43 -23.36
CA PRO A 61 15.41 -7.32 -24.30
C PRO A 61 14.13 -7.39 -25.16
N PHE A 62 13.28 -8.41 -25.02
CA PHE A 62 12.13 -8.60 -25.92
C PHE A 62 11.06 -7.53 -25.78
N THR A 63 10.90 -6.97 -24.57
CA THR A 63 9.88 -5.96 -24.24
C THR A 63 10.29 -4.53 -24.60
N ASN A 64 11.59 -4.25 -24.70
CA ASN A 64 12.13 -2.94 -25.09
C ASN A 64 12.75 -2.96 -26.49
N ASP A 65 12.47 -3.98 -27.29
CA ASP A 65 12.94 -4.08 -28.68
C ASP A 65 12.21 -3.07 -29.58
N PRO A 66 12.90 -2.03 -30.10
CA PRO A 66 12.30 -1.06 -30.98
C PRO A 66 11.88 -1.64 -32.34
N ALA A 67 12.46 -2.77 -32.76
CA ALA A 67 12.14 -3.43 -34.02
C ALA A 67 10.88 -4.32 -33.93
N SER A 68 10.35 -4.57 -32.73
CA SER A 68 9.20 -5.45 -32.52
C SER A 68 7.89 -4.66 -32.42
N PRO A 69 6.98 -4.75 -33.41
CA PRO A 69 5.69 -4.05 -33.35
C PRO A 69 4.80 -4.56 -32.21
N ARG A 70 4.91 -5.85 -31.85
CA ARG A 70 4.16 -6.45 -30.75
C ARG A 70 4.62 -5.94 -29.39
N ALA A 71 5.93 -5.80 -29.20
CA ALA A 71 6.50 -5.24 -27.97
C ALA A 71 6.07 -3.78 -27.80
N ASN A 72 6.15 -2.98 -28.86
CA ASN A 72 5.72 -1.58 -28.84
C ASN A 72 4.21 -1.40 -28.65
N LEU A 73 3.37 -2.28 -29.21
CA LEU A 73 1.92 -2.23 -29.01
C LEU A 73 1.53 -2.53 -27.56
N LEU A 74 2.14 -3.57 -26.97
CA LEU A 74 1.86 -3.93 -25.59
C LEU A 74 2.50 -2.91 -24.65
N PHE A 75 3.82 -2.76 -24.69
CA PHE A 75 4.62 -2.02 -23.73
C PHE A 75 4.95 -0.58 -24.13
N GLY A 76 4.25 0.02 -25.10
CA GLY A 76 4.56 1.36 -25.60
C GLY A 76 4.64 2.45 -24.52
N GLY A 77 3.80 2.37 -23.49
CA GLY A 77 3.88 3.27 -22.34
C GLY A 77 5.17 3.13 -21.53
N TRP A 78 5.65 1.89 -21.32
CA TRP A 78 6.92 1.61 -20.65
C TRP A 78 8.12 1.90 -21.55
N ALA A 79 7.99 1.72 -22.86
CA ALA A 79 8.99 2.16 -23.83
C ALA A 79 9.16 3.69 -23.75
N LEU A 80 8.06 4.45 -23.68
CA LEU A 80 8.10 5.90 -23.45
C LEU A 80 8.78 6.25 -22.12
N TYR A 81 8.41 5.57 -21.03
CA TYR A 81 9.02 5.78 -19.71
C TYR A 81 10.53 5.50 -19.72
N SER A 82 10.95 4.36 -20.28
CA SER A 82 12.36 3.96 -20.41
C SER A 82 13.19 4.91 -21.28
N SER A 83 12.54 5.67 -22.16
CA SER A 83 13.24 6.71 -22.92
C SER A 83 13.76 7.86 -22.04
N VAL A 84 13.17 8.04 -20.86
CA VAL A 84 13.54 9.04 -19.85
C VAL A 84 14.36 8.41 -18.73
N ASP A 85 13.93 7.27 -18.19
CA ASP A 85 14.60 6.54 -17.12
C ASP A 85 15.47 5.40 -17.68
N ARG A 86 16.79 5.54 -17.52
CA ARG A 86 17.76 4.59 -18.11
C ARG A 86 17.81 3.24 -17.38
N HIS A 87 17.36 3.19 -16.12
CA HIS A 87 17.24 1.92 -15.39
C HIS A 87 16.23 1.00 -16.08
N TYR A 88 15.20 1.58 -16.70
CA TYR A 88 14.20 0.84 -17.47
C TYR A 88 14.65 0.48 -18.89
N LEU A 89 15.64 1.19 -19.43
CA LEU A 89 16.18 0.94 -20.77
C LEU A 89 17.24 -0.17 -20.78
N THR A 90 18.04 -0.25 -19.72
CA THR A 90 19.21 -1.14 -19.66
C THR A 90 18.79 -2.57 -19.37
N THR A 91 19.08 -3.50 -20.29
CA THR A 91 18.65 -4.90 -20.20
C THR A 91 19.13 -5.59 -18.93
N ASN A 92 20.36 -5.31 -18.49
CA ASN A 92 21.00 -5.94 -17.34
C ASN A 92 21.04 -5.05 -16.09
N ASP A 93 20.08 -4.13 -15.95
CA ASP A 93 20.01 -3.27 -14.76
C ASP A 93 19.65 -4.07 -13.51
N ILE A 94 20.62 -4.27 -12.63
CA ILE A 94 20.46 -5.06 -11.39
C ILE A 94 19.45 -4.42 -10.46
N PHE A 95 19.40 -3.08 -10.42
CA PHE A 95 18.55 -2.34 -9.51
C PHE A 95 17.07 -2.56 -9.82
N THR A 96 16.63 -2.25 -11.04
CA THR A 96 15.27 -2.47 -11.54
C THR A 96 14.88 -3.94 -11.46
N CYS A 97 15.82 -4.84 -11.75
CA CYS A 97 15.54 -6.26 -11.66
C CYS A 97 15.29 -6.73 -10.22
N SER A 98 16.05 -6.20 -9.27
CA SER A 98 15.92 -6.54 -7.86
C SER A 98 14.65 -5.94 -7.26
N THR A 99 14.37 -4.66 -7.54
CA THR A 99 13.15 -3.99 -7.07
C THR A 99 11.89 -4.62 -7.69
N GLY A 100 11.94 -5.02 -8.96
CA GLY A 100 10.86 -5.74 -9.63
C GLY A 100 10.51 -7.08 -8.97
N ARG A 101 11.51 -7.87 -8.54
CA ARG A 101 11.27 -9.15 -7.85
C ARG A 101 10.59 -8.96 -6.50
N VAL A 102 11.02 -7.96 -5.73
CA VAL A 102 10.37 -7.62 -4.44
C VAL A 102 8.95 -7.08 -4.67
N MET A 103 8.75 -6.34 -5.76
CA MET A 103 7.43 -5.82 -6.13
C MET A 103 6.40 -6.91 -6.45
N LEU A 104 6.81 -8.09 -6.94
CA LEU A 104 5.90 -9.23 -7.09
C LEU A 104 5.31 -9.69 -5.75
N LEU A 105 6.10 -9.64 -4.67
CA LEU A 105 5.61 -9.96 -3.33
C LEU A 105 4.58 -8.92 -2.88
N GLU A 106 4.82 -7.64 -3.14
CA GLU A 106 3.86 -6.57 -2.85
C GLU A 106 2.54 -6.76 -3.61
N CYS A 107 2.60 -7.10 -4.91
CA CYS A 107 1.42 -7.42 -5.71
C CYS A 107 0.64 -8.59 -5.12
N LEU A 108 1.33 -9.67 -4.73
CA LEU A 108 0.70 -10.83 -4.12
C LEU A 108 0.00 -10.45 -2.81
N LEU A 109 0.65 -9.68 -1.95
CA LEU A 109 0.08 -9.20 -0.69
C LEU A 109 -1.14 -8.30 -0.92
N ASN A 110 -1.13 -7.44 -1.96
CA ASN A 110 -2.29 -6.64 -2.34
C ASN A 110 -3.50 -7.51 -2.71
N PHE A 111 -3.30 -8.55 -3.53
CA PHE A 111 -4.39 -9.45 -3.92
C PHE A 111 -4.90 -10.30 -2.75
N ILE A 112 -4.00 -10.78 -1.87
CA ILE A 112 -4.40 -11.48 -0.65
C ILE A 112 -5.19 -10.54 0.27
N ALA A 113 -4.77 -9.29 0.42
CA ALA A 113 -5.48 -8.30 1.24
C ALA A 113 -6.90 -8.04 0.72
N ILE A 114 -7.07 -7.95 -0.60
CA ILE A 114 -8.38 -7.85 -1.26
C ILE A 114 -9.22 -9.09 -0.98
N GLY A 115 -8.67 -10.30 -1.15
CA GLY A 115 -9.37 -11.56 -0.89
C GLY A 115 -9.82 -11.68 0.57
N LEU A 116 -8.94 -11.34 1.51
CA LEU A 116 -9.26 -11.30 2.94
C LEU A 116 -10.34 -10.25 3.25
N ALA A 117 -10.27 -9.06 2.66
CA ALA A 117 -11.28 -8.04 2.85
C ALA A 117 -12.65 -8.45 2.27
N ALA A 118 -12.68 -9.15 1.12
CA ALA A 118 -13.89 -9.72 0.54
C ALA A 118 -14.49 -10.82 1.44
N ALA A 119 -13.64 -11.65 2.05
CA ALA A 119 -14.01 -12.63 3.07
C ALA A 119 -14.30 -12.01 4.45
N ARG A 120 -14.33 -10.68 4.56
CA ARG A 120 -14.57 -9.92 5.82
C ARG A 120 -13.56 -10.21 6.94
N ASN A 121 -12.36 -10.67 6.59
CA ASN A 121 -11.29 -10.93 7.54
C ASN A 121 -10.49 -9.66 7.86
N ARG A 122 -10.37 -9.33 9.16
CA ARG A 122 -9.62 -8.17 9.65
C ARG A 122 -8.13 -8.22 9.34
N HIS A 123 -7.55 -9.41 9.14
CA HIS A 123 -6.16 -9.53 8.71
C HIS A 123 -5.90 -8.85 7.35
N GLY A 124 -6.92 -8.70 6.50
CA GLY A 124 -6.82 -7.94 5.25
C GLY A 124 -6.50 -6.45 5.48
N LEU A 125 -6.90 -5.89 6.62
CA LEU A 125 -6.59 -4.50 6.99
C LEU A 125 -5.11 -4.32 7.32
N LEU A 126 -4.57 -5.21 8.15
CA LEU A 126 -3.14 -5.23 8.48
C LEU A 126 -2.30 -5.46 7.22
N LEU A 127 -2.71 -6.40 6.38
CA LEU A 127 -1.97 -6.74 5.16
C LEU A 127 -1.95 -5.59 4.15
N ALA A 128 -3.09 -4.90 3.96
CA ALA A 128 -3.17 -3.71 3.10
C ALA A 128 -2.31 -2.56 3.62
N PHE A 129 -2.25 -2.37 4.94
CA PHE A 129 -1.37 -1.36 5.54
C PHE A 129 0.10 -1.71 5.32
N THR A 130 0.50 -2.93 5.65
CA THR A 130 1.89 -3.40 5.48
C THR A 130 2.34 -3.34 4.04
N SER A 131 1.52 -3.77 3.08
CA SER A 131 1.89 -3.71 1.66
C SER A 131 2.11 -2.28 1.17
N ASN A 132 1.33 -1.31 1.65
CA ASN A 132 1.51 0.10 1.30
C ASN A 132 2.76 0.71 1.97
N ILE A 133 3.17 0.24 3.16
CA ILE A 133 4.49 0.59 3.72
C ILE A 133 5.61 0.11 2.80
N MET A 134 5.54 -1.13 2.33
CA MET A 134 6.57 -1.70 1.43
C MET A 134 6.68 -0.90 0.14
N VAL A 135 5.54 -0.59 -0.51
CA VAL A 135 5.51 0.23 -1.72
C VAL A 135 6.13 1.61 -1.46
N LEU A 136 5.74 2.28 -0.37
CA LEU A 136 6.29 3.59 -0.01
C LEU A 136 7.80 3.54 0.17
N TRP A 137 8.29 2.58 0.95
CA TRP A 137 9.72 2.46 1.25
C TRP A 137 10.55 2.14 0.01
N LYS A 138 10.06 1.22 -0.83
CA LYS A 138 10.68 0.92 -2.13
C LYS A 138 10.75 2.16 -3.01
N THR A 139 9.68 2.97 -3.07
CA THR A 139 9.69 4.21 -3.86
C THR A 139 10.67 5.24 -3.31
N ILE A 140 10.82 5.35 -1.99
CA ILE A 140 11.85 6.19 -1.36
C ILE A 140 13.25 5.71 -1.74
N LEU A 141 13.50 4.40 -1.67
CA LEU A 141 14.76 3.80 -2.09
C LEU A 141 15.02 4.02 -3.60
N PHE A 142 13.98 3.96 -4.42
CA PHE A 142 14.07 4.28 -5.84
C PHE A 142 14.54 5.72 -6.05
N PHE A 143 13.93 6.69 -5.38
CA PHE A 143 14.35 8.09 -5.50
C PHE A 143 15.76 8.36 -4.95
N SER A 144 16.21 7.62 -3.93
CA SER A 144 17.55 7.84 -3.38
C SER A 144 18.66 7.53 -4.40
N VAL A 145 18.42 6.63 -5.36
CA VAL A 145 19.37 6.34 -6.48
C VAL A 145 19.58 7.55 -7.40
N PHE A 146 18.63 8.48 -7.42
CA PHE A 146 18.72 9.72 -8.21
C PHE A 146 19.37 10.88 -7.43
N LEU A 147 19.68 10.68 -6.15
CA LEU A 147 20.31 11.69 -5.29
C LEU A 147 21.79 11.36 -5.07
N GLY A 148 22.68 12.28 -5.49
CA GLY A 148 24.10 12.21 -5.13
C GLY A 148 24.85 10.99 -5.68
N GLN A 149 24.64 10.65 -6.97
CA GLN A 149 25.36 9.55 -7.59
C GLN A 149 26.88 9.76 -7.55
N PRO A 150 27.68 8.72 -7.22
CA PRO A 150 29.13 8.81 -7.24
C PRO A 150 29.65 9.09 -8.66
N GLU A 151 30.80 9.76 -8.74
CA GLU A 151 31.48 9.99 -10.02
C GLU A 151 31.74 8.69 -10.78
N GLY A 152 31.72 8.75 -12.12
CA GLY A 152 31.93 7.59 -12.99
C GLY A 152 30.70 6.74 -13.28
N HIS A 153 29.55 6.99 -12.62
CA HIS A 153 28.30 6.32 -12.93
C HIS A 153 27.54 7.00 -14.06
N LEU A 154 26.80 6.23 -14.85
CA LEU A 154 25.92 6.79 -15.88
C LEU A 154 24.81 7.59 -15.20
N PRO A 155 24.47 8.79 -15.70
CA PRO A 155 23.35 9.54 -15.14
C PRO A 155 22.07 8.72 -15.29
N PRO A 156 21.20 8.69 -14.28
CA PRO A 156 20.08 7.77 -14.20
C PRO A 156 18.93 8.18 -15.13
N MET A 157 18.85 9.48 -15.42
CA MET A 157 17.97 10.03 -16.44
C MET A 157 18.71 10.25 -17.76
N ASN A 158 17.99 10.10 -18.86
CA ASN A 158 18.51 10.39 -20.19
C ASN A 158 18.83 11.89 -20.35
N PRO A 159 20.10 12.27 -20.62
CA PRO A 159 20.49 13.68 -20.77
C PRO A 159 19.81 14.33 -21.98
N ASN A 160 19.49 13.55 -23.01
CA ASN A 160 18.92 14.05 -24.27
C ASN A 160 17.42 14.35 -24.18
N LYS A 161 16.76 14.05 -23.04
CA LYS A 161 15.35 14.34 -22.82
C LYS A 161 15.17 15.71 -22.17
N SER A 162 14.16 16.44 -22.65
CA SER A 162 13.80 17.75 -22.11
C SER A 162 13.47 17.69 -20.61
N VAL A 163 13.67 18.80 -19.91
CA VAL A 163 13.29 18.93 -18.48
C VAL A 163 11.81 18.65 -18.29
N TRP A 164 10.97 19.11 -19.22
CA TRP A 164 9.54 18.87 -19.20
C TRP A 164 9.18 17.38 -19.31
N SER A 165 9.84 16.66 -20.23
CA SER A 165 9.66 15.21 -20.36
C SER A 165 10.08 14.48 -19.09
N LYS A 166 11.21 14.87 -18.47
CA LYS A 166 11.63 14.32 -17.18
C LYS A 166 10.60 14.58 -16.09
N PHE A 167 10.08 15.80 -16.00
CA PHE A 167 9.06 16.14 -15.00
C PHE A 167 7.77 15.33 -15.19
N MET A 168 7.20 15.32 -16.39
CA MET A 168 5.90 14.70 -16.64
C MET A 168 5.93 13.18 -16.70
N ILE A 169 7.01 12.59 -17.24
CA ILE A 169 7.09 11.13 -17.44
C ILE A 169 7.70 10.45 -16.22
N PHE A 170 8.65 11.09 -15.54
CA PHE A 170 9.32 10.49 -14.38
C PHE A 170 8.74 11.01 -13.06
N TRP A 171 8.77 12.32 -12.79
CA TRP A 171 8.46 12.83 -11.45
C TRP A 171 6.97 12.70 -11.09
N VAL A 172 6.06 13.03 -12.01
CA VAL A 172 4.62 12.98 -11.73
C VAL A 172 4.14 11.55 -11.43
N PRO A 173 4.42 10.53 -12.27
CA PRO A 173 3.96 9.16 -11.98
C PRO A 173 4.59 8.59 -10.71
N ASN A 174 5.89 8.79 -10.49
CA ASN A 174 6.55 8.32 -9.27
C ASN A 174 6.08 9.07 -8.01
N GLY A 175 5.68 10.34 -8.14
CA GLY A 175 5.04 11.10 -7.05
C GLY A 175 3.73 10.47 -6.57
N VAL A 176 2.90 9.97 -7.51
CA VAL A 176 1.67 9.23 -7.17
C VAL A 176 2.00 8.00 -6.31
N TRP A 177 3.11 7.31 -6.60
CA TRP A 177 3.58 6.15 -5.83
C TRP A 177 4.12 6.46 -4.44
N ILE A 178 4.32 7.73 -4.08
CA ILE A 178 4.56 8.18 -2.70
C ILE A 178 3.23 8.58 -2.05
N ILE A 179 2.46 9.42 -2.75
CA ILE A 179 1.26 10.04 -2.19
C ILE A 179 0.19 9.00 -1.90
N MET A 180 -0.12 8.10 -2.84
CA MET A 180 -1.22 7.15 -2.68
C MET A 180 -1.01 6.16 -1.54
N PRO A 181 0.16 5.49 -1.40
CA PRO A 181 0.41 4.66 -0.23
C PRO A 181 0.34 5.44 1.07
N THR A 182 0.88 6.67 1.11
CA THR A 182 0.82 7.53 2.29
C THR A 182 -0.62 7.82 2.72
N VAL A 183 -1.51 8.17 1.77
CA VAL A 183 -2.93 8.39 2.05
C VAL A 183 -3.61 7.12 2.55
N VAL A 184 -3.27 5.95 2.01
CA VAL A 184 -3.76 4.64 2.51
C VAL A 184 -3.32 4.40 3.96
N LEU A 185 -2.05 4.66 4.28
CA LEU A 185 -1.52 4.48 5.63
C LEU A 185 -2.27 5.37 6.63
N PHE A 186 -2.47 6.65 6.32
CA PHE A 186 -3.24 7.56 7.17
C PHE A 186 -4.70 7.12 7.33
N ALA A 187 -5.34 6.67 6.24
CA ALA A 187 -6.74 6.23 6.27
C ALA A 187 -6.94 4.94 7.09
N LEU A 188 -5.94 4.06 7.14
CA LEU A 188 -6.00 2.80 7.87
C LEU A 188 -5.43 2.89 9.30
N TRP A 189 -4.61 3.89 9.61
CA TRP A 189 -3.93 4.05 10.90
C TRP A 189 -4.88 3.96 12.09
N ASN A 190 -5.96 4.75 12.07
CA ASN A 190 -6.94 4.78 13.16
C ASN A 190 -7.73 3.47 13.28
N LYS A 191 -7.85 2.71 12.19
CA LYS A 191 -8.52 1.39 12.21
C LYS A 191 -7.61 0.29 12.78
N LEU A 192 -6.29 0.47 12.71
CA LEU A 192 -5.31 -0.40 13.35
C LEU A 192 -5.15 -0.08 14.83
N ALA A 193 -5.06 1.20 15.17
CA ALA A 193 -4.82 1.70 16.52
C ALA A 193 -6.10 1.72 17.39
N LEU A 194 -6.93 0.68 17.33
CA LEU A 194 -8.10 0.60 18.19
C LEU A 194 -7.66 0.50 19.67
N PRO A 195 -8.31 1.24 20.59
CA PRO A 195 -8.02 1.12 22.02
C PRO A 195 -8.16 -0.33 22.50
N PRO A 196 -7.29 -0.81 23.41
CA PRO A 196 -7.30 -2.20 23.89
C PRO A 196 -8.68 -2.68 24.38
N LYS A 197 -9.44 -1.81 25.05
CA LYS A 197 -10.79 -2.09 25.56
C LYS A 197 -11.83 -2.32 24.47
N ILE A 198 -11.63 -1.73 23.28
CA ILE A 198 -12.51 -1.92 22.13
C ILE A 198 -12.12 -3.20 21.38
N SER A 199 -10.82 -3.52 21.32
CA SER A 199 -10.38 -4.81 20.76
C SER A 199 -10.87 -6.00 21.58
N GLU A 200 -10.90 -5.92 22.92
CA GLU A 200 -11.46 -6.96 23.79
C GLU A 200 -12.93 -7.24 23.46
N LYS A 201 -13.76 -6.20 23.32
CA LYS A 201 -15.18 -6.37 22.94
C LYS A 201 -15.36 -7.00 21.57
N TYR A 202 -14.52 -6.65 20.60
CA TYR A 202 -14.58 -7.27 19.28
C TYR A 202 -14.10 -8.72 19.29
N TRP A 203 -13.12 -9.03 20.13
CA TRP A 203 -12.64 -10.39 20.35
C TRP A 203 -13.72 -11.26 20.97
N GLU A 204 -14.36 -10.79 22.05
CA GLU A 204 -15.49 -11.48 22.68
C GLU A 204 -16.64 -11.74 21.70
N ALA A 205 -16.98 -10.75 20.88
CA ALA A 205 -18.00 -10.90 19.85
C ALA A 205 -17.61 -11.92 18.76
N SER A 206 -16.34 -11.93 18.35
CA SER A 206 -15.78 -12.90 17.40
C SER A 206 -15.81 -14.33 17.96
N ASN A 207 -15.34 -14.53 19.19
CA ASN A 207 -15.31 -15.85 19.84
C ASN A 207 -16.71 -16.39 20.08
N LYS A 208 -17.65 -15.52 20.47
CA LYS A 208 -19.07 -15.89 20.59
C LYS A 208 -19.65 -16.40 19.28
N CYS A 209 -19.22 -15.86 18.14
CA CYS A 209 -19.64 -16.34 16.81
C CYS A 209 -18.91 -17.61 16.35
N ARG A 210 -17.69 -17.87 16.84
CA ARG A 210 -16.92 -19.09 16.51
C ARG A 210 -17.19 -20.28 17.43
N GLY A 211 -17.76 -20.04 18.62
CA GLY A 211 -17.91 -21.07 19.65
C GLY A 211 -16.62 -21.33 20.44
N ASP A 212 -15.67 -20.40 20.37
CA ASP A 212 -14.34 -20.54 20.99
C ASP A 212 -14.35 -20.04 22.45
N LEU A 213 -13.45 -20.60 23.26
CA LEU A 213 -13.27 -20.31 24.69
C LEU A 213 -13.17 -18.80 24.99
N SER A 214 -13.60 -18.41 26.20
CA SER A 214 -13.53 -17.02 26.64
C SER A 214 -12.07 -16.57 26.82
N PHE A 215 -11.83 -15.26 26.78
CA PHE A 215 -10.47 -14.70 26.90
C PHE A 215 -9.78 -15.08 28.23
N GLU A 216 -10.55 -15.19 29.31
CA GLU A 216 -10.09 -15.68 30.62
C GLU A 216 -9.63 -17.14 30.58
N ASP A 217 -10.32 -17.99 29.82
CA ASP A 217 -9.97 -19.41 29.71
C ASP A 217 -8.64 -19.59 28.96
N GLN A 218 -8.40 -18.80 27.91
CA GLN A 218 -7.12 -18.84 27.20
C GLN A 218 -5.96 -18.25 28.01
N LYS A 219 -6.23 -17.22 28.82
CA LYS A 219 -5.22 -16.63 29.70
C LYS A 219 -4.76 -17.64 30.76
N LYS A 220 -5.67 -18.49 31.26
CA LYS A 220 -5.31 -19.62 32.14
C LYS A 220 -4.48 -20.67 31.40
N VAL A 221 -4.89 -21.06 30.19
CA VAL A 221 -4.13 -22.02 29.36
C VAL A 221 -2.74 -21.50 28.97
N ALA A 222 -2.55 -20.19 28.85
CA ALA A 222 -1.25 -19.58 28.53
C ALA A 222 -0.33 -19.39 29.74
N LEU A 223 -0.85 -19.56 30.96
CA LEU A 223 -0.11 -19.43 32.22
C LEU A 223 0.17 -20.80 32.89
N ASP A 224 -0.38 -21.87 32.32
CA ASP A 224 -0.05 -23.28 32.62
C ASP A 224 0.98 -23.81 31.61
#